data_AF-A0AAE4V1Y2-F1
#
_entry.id   AF-A0AAE4V1Y2-F1
#
_cell.length_a   1.000
_cell.length_b   1.000
_cell.length_c   1.000
_cell.angle_alpha   90.00
_cell.angle_beta   90.00
_cell.angle_gamma   90.00
#
_symmetry.space_group_name_H-M   'P 1'
#
loop_
_entity.id
_entity.type
_entity.pdbx_description
1 polymer ?
#
loop_
_entity_poly.entity_id
_entity_poly.type
_entity_poly.pdbx_seq_one_letter_code
_entity_poly.pdbx_strand_id
1 'polypeptide(L)'
;MASDGGGRAYPEARFVAGHLIALVADRDYAALSAELSPLVQSPGSSLPGPALYGDVLTWVVTALADVVVARLGEAADGESFVLEVRTTAGRTVGAGDLPPGQGRVGRSVLALLADDRAAARAQLAAAERESDPAVRATTLVEALIWLNAMLEAETSTFPDLPPR
;
A
#
# COMPACT_ATOMS: atom_id res chain seq x y z
N MET A 1 -6.75 27.20 9.54
CA MET A 1 -7.14 26.07 10.40
C MET A 1 -8.25 25.31 9.69
N ALA A 2 -7.92 24.18 9.07
CA ALA A 2 -8.88 23.21 8.55
C ALA A 2 -8.33 21.85 8.95
N SER A 3 -8.86 21.34 10.06
CA SER A 3 -8.49 20.06 10.68
C SER A 3 -9.21 18.90 9.99
N ASP A 4 -8.48 17.79 9.84
CA ASP A 4 -8.95 16.40 9.87
C ASP A 4 -10.09 15.98 8.92
N GLY A 5 -9.77 15.89 7.63
CA GLY A 5 -10.59 15.17 6.66
C GLY A 5 -10.15 13.72 6.37
N GLY A 6 -8.94 13.32 6.76
CA GLY A 6 -8.32 12.07 6.28
C GLY A 6 -8.78 10.79 6.98
N GLY A 7 -9.20 10.88 8.26
CA GLY A 7 -9.40 9.70 9.11
C GLY A 7 -10.82 9.11 9.13
N ARG A 8 -11.80 9.73 8.46
CA ARG A 8 -13.23 9.35 8.61
C ARG A 8 -13.93 8.83 7.35
N ALA A 9 -13.26 8.81 6.20
CA ALA A 9 -13.98 8.64 4.95
C ALA A 9 -14.39 7.19 4.60
N TYR A 10 -13.79 6.15 5.20
CA TYR A 10 -14.03 4.77 4.72
C TYR A 10 -14.03 3.68 5.82
N PRO A 11 -15.03 3.67 6.73
CA PRO A 11 -15.14 2.61 7.74
C PRO A 11 -15.28 1.21 7.14
N GLU A 12 -15.98 1.10 6.00
CA GLU A 12 -16.14 -0.14 5.26
C GLU A 12 -14.83 -0.59 4.62
N ALA A 13 -14.09 0.30 3.96
CA ALA A 13 -12.80 -0.04 3.36
C ALA A 13 -11.78 -0.48 4.42
N ARG A 14 -11.78 0.15 5.60
CA ARG A 14 -10.96 -0.29 6.74
C ARG A 14 -11.30 -1.71 7.17
N PHE A 15 -12.60 -2.02 7.29
CA PHE A 15 -13.04 -3.36 7.68
C PHE A 15 -12.61 -4.41 6.64
N VAL A 16 -12.86 -4.13 5.36
CA VAL A 16 -12.48 -5.00 4.24
C VAL A 16 -10.96 -5.17 4.20
N ALA A 17 -10.18 -4.10 4.26
CA ALA A 17 -8.73 -4.18 4.27
C ALA A 17 -8.19 -4.98 5.45
N GLY A 18 -8.74 -4.77 6.66
CA GLY A 18 -8.39 -5.56 7.85
C GLY A 18 -8.68 -7.05 7.67
N HIS A 19 -9.83 -7.39 7.08
CA HIS A 19 -10.18 -8.76 6.76
C HIS A 19 -9.21 -9.38 5.73
N LEU A 20 -8.91 -8.67 4.64
CA LEU A 20 -7.96 -9.13 3.62
C LEU A 20 -6.55 -9.35 4.19
N ILE A 21 -6.09 -8.49 5.11
CA ILE A 21 -4.80 -8.66 5.81
C ILE A 21 -4.82 -9.92 6.67
N ALA A 22 -5.91 -10.18 7.41
CA ALA A 22 -6.04 -11.40 8.21
C ALA A 22 -5.96 -12.66 7.34
N LEU A 23 -6.61 -12.67 6.17
CA LEU A 23 -6.52 -13.79 5.22
C LEU A 23 -5.10 -14.00 4.69
N VAL A 24 -4.34 -12.92 4.45
CA VAL A 24 -2.92 -13.01 4.07
C VAL A 24 -2.08 -13.58 5.21
N ALA A 25 -2.28 -13.11 6.44
CA ALA A 25 -1.57 -13.59 7.62
C ALA A 25 -1.84 -15.08 7.89
N ASP A 26 -3.09 -15.52 7.76
CA ASP A 26 -3.52 -16.91 7.92
C ASP A 26 -3.15 -17.81 6.72
N ARG A 27 -2.62 -17.22 5.63
CA ARG A 27 -2.30 -17.88 4.37
C ARG A 27 -3.51 -18.56 3.71
N ASP A 28 -4.71 -18.06 3.97
CA ASP A 28 -5.95 -18.54 3.35
C ASP A 28 -6.15 -17.88 1.97
N TYR A 29 -5.35 -18.32 1.00
CA TYR A 29 -5.39 -17.78 -0.36
C TYR A 29 -6.67 -18.13 -1.12
N ALA A 30 -7.38 -19.18 -0.70
CA ALA A 30 -8.66 -19.56 -1.30
C ALA A 30 -9.74 -18.55 -0.91
N ALA A 31 -9.86 -18.22 0.37
CA ALA A 31 -10.75 -17.17 0.85
C ALA A 31 -10.34 -15.79 0.31
N LEU A 32 -9.04 -15.48 0.30
CA LEU A 32 -8.54 -14.21 -0.25
C LEU A 32 -8.95 -14.02 -1.72
N SER A 33 -8.84 -15.06 -2.54
CA SER A 33 -9.27 -15.03 -3.95
C SER A 33 -10.77 -14.77 -4.07
N ALA A 34 -11.59 -15.40 -3.23
CA ALA A 34 -13.04 -15.22 -3.24
C ALA A 34 -13.44 -13.77 -2.89
N GLU A 35 -12.79 -13.16 -1.89
CA GLU A 35 -13.04 -11.78 -1.44
C GLU A 35 -12.50 -10.73 -2.42
N LEU A 36 -11.36 -10.98 -3.06
CA LEU A 36 -10.79 -10.07 -4.06
C LEU A 36 -11.61 -10.05 -5.35
N SER A 37 -12.15 -11.19 -5.77
CA SER A 37 -12.85 -11.34 -7.05
C SER A 37 -13.92 -10.27 -7.31
N PRO A 38 -14.88 -9.98 -6.41
CA PRO A 38 -15.86 -8.92 -6.61
C PRO A 38 -15.26 -7.50 -6.54
N LEU A 39 -14.19 -7.31 -5.75
CA LEU A 39 -13.56 -6.02 -5.52
C LEU A 39 -12.79 -5.52 -6.76
N VAL A 40 -12.17 -6.44 -7.50
CA VAL A 40 -11.29 -6.11 -8.64
C VAL A 40 -12.03 -6.00 -9.98
N GLN A 41 -13.32 -6.35 -10.03
CA GLN A 41 -14.13 -6.22 -11.25
C GLN A 41 -14.25 -4.76 -11.70
N SER A 42 -14.09 -4.53 -13.01
CA SER A 42 -13.90 -3.20 -13.61
C SER A 42 -15.04 -2.20 -13.32
N PRO A 43 -14.74 -0.89 -13.30
CA PRO A 43 -15.75 0.17 -13.26
C PRO A 43 -16.65 0.07 -14.50
N GLY A 44 -17.87 -0.42 -14.33
CA GLY A 44 -18.76 -0.75 -15.44
C GLY A 44 -19.75 -1.88 -15.10
N SER A 45 -19.45 -2.68 -14.08
CA SER A 45 -20.48 -3.47 -13.42
C SER A 45 -21.38 -2.53 -12.60
N SER A 46 -22.69 -2.73 -12.65
CA SER A 46 -23.71 -1.98 -11.89
C SER A 46 -23.68 -2.24 -10.37
N LEU A 47 -22.53 -2.67 -9.85
CA LEU A 47 -22.29 -2.97 -8.45
C LEU A 47 -21.36 -1.89 -7.84
N PRO A 48 -21.48 -1.60 -6.54
CA PRO A 48 -20.65 -0.60 -5.84
C PRO A 48 -19.14 -0.91 -5.74
N GLY A 49 -18.68 -2.04 -6.30
CA GLY A 49 -17.29 -2.54 -6.20
C GLY A 49 -16.15 -1.61 -6.69
N PRO A 50 -16.32 -0.74 -7.72
CA PRO A 50 -15.23 0.09 -8.23
C PRO A 50 -14.74 1.15 -7.23
N ALA A 51 -15.66 1.80 -6.51
CA ALA A 51 -15.32 2.80 -5.50
C ALA A 51 -14.65 2.16 -4.28
N LEU A 52 -15.19 1.00 -3.84
CA LEU A 52 -14.67 0.28 -2.69
C LEU A 52 -13.21 -0.18 -2.90
N TYR A 53 -12.83 -0.55 -4.12
CA TYR A 53 -11.44 -0.90 -4.43
C TYR A 53 -10.48 0.27 -4.23
N GLY A 54 -10.81 1.45 -4.76
CA GLY A 54 -9.98 2.64 -4.61
C GLY A 54 -9.80 3.01 -3.13
N ASP A 55 -10.88 2.90 -2.37
CA ASP A 55 -10.89 3.18 -0.93
C ASP A 55 -10.07 2.16 -0.13
N VAL A 56 -10.21 0.87 -0.43
CA VAL A 56 -9.43 -0.22 0.20
C VAL A 56 -7.95 -0.05 -0.11
N LEU A 57 -7.59 0.18 -1.38
CA LEU A 57 -6.20 0.38 -1.78
C LEU A 57 -5.60 1.62 -1.10
N THR A 58 -6.35 2.72 -1.04
CA THR A 58 -5.93 3.96 -0.37
C THR A 58 -5.69 3.71 1.11
N TRP A 59 -6.58 2.98 1.78
CA TRP A 59 -6.43 2.63 3.19
C TRP A 59 -5.17 1.78 3.42
N VAL A 60 -4.94 0.74 2.62
CA VAL A 60 -3.78 -0.15 2.76
C VAL A 60 -2.47 0.62 2.55
N VAL A 61 -2.39 1.46 1.51
CA VAL A 61 -1.20 2.26 1.20
C VAL A 61 -0.91 3.30 2.30
N THR A 62 -1.96 3.90 2.86
CA THR A 62 -1.82 4.83 3.99
C THR A 62 -1.32 4.11 5.23
N ALA A 63 -1.93 2.96 5.57
CA ALA A 63 -1.51 2.15 6.70
C ALA A 63 -0.05 1.68 6.57
N LEU A 64 0.40 1.36 5.35
CA LEU A 64 1.79 1.02 5.08
C LEU A 64 2.73 2.20 5.36
N ALA A 65 2.39 3.42 4.93
CA ALA A 65 3.18 4.61 5.25
C ALA A 65 3.19 4.90 6.77
N ASP A 66 2.04 4.76 7.44
CA ASP A 66 1.92 4.95 8.89
C ASP A 66 2.81 3.96 9.67
N VAL A 67 2.85 2.69 9.24
CA VAL A 67 3.73 1.67 9.84
C VAL A 67 5.20 2.00 9.63
N VAL A 68 5.58 2.54 8.46
CA VAL A 68 6.96 3.00 8.20
C VAL A 68 7.34 4.13 9.16
N VAL A 69 6.50 5.17 9.27
CA VAL A 69 6.74 6.30 10.19
C VAL A 69 6.78 5.84 11.64
N ALA A 70 5.88 4.96 12.06
CA ALA A 70 5.85 4.42 13.41
C ALA A 70 7.12 3.66 13.79
N ARG A 71 7.86 3.13 12.80
CA ARG A 71 9.08 2.35 13.03
C ARG A 71 10.37 3.11 12.81
N LEU A 72 10.42 3.98 11.81
CA LEU A 72 11.63 4.69 11.43
C LEU A 72 11.65 6.15 11.91
N GLY A 73 10.51 6.66 12.39
CA GLY A 73 10.31 8.09 12.62
C GLY A 73 9.91 8.83 11.34
N GLU A 74 9.65 10.12 11.47
CA GLU A 74 9.48 11.03 10.33
C GLU A 74 10.86 11.40 9.75
N ALA A 75 10.94 11.64 8.43
CA ALA A 75 12.17 12.13 7.82
C ALA A 75 12.49 13.54 8.33
N ALA A 76 13.74 13.79 8.74
CA ALA A 76 14.18 15.13 9.08
C ALA A 76 14.38 16.00 7.82
N ASP A 77 14.59 17.30 8.02
CA ASP A 77 14.85 18.24 6.93
C ASP A 77 16.07 17.79 6.09
N GLY A 78 15.83 17.53 4.80
CA GLY A 78 16.85 17.08 3.86
C GLY A 78 17.05 15.56 3.81
N GLU A 79 16.34 14.80 4.63
CA GLU A 79 16.28 13.33 4.54
C GLU A 79 15.15 12.89 3.60
N SER A 80 15.32 11.71 3.00
CA SER A 80 14.30 11.12 2.14
C SER A 80 14.23 9.62 2.36
N PHE A 81 13.02 9.08 2.40
CA PHE A 81 12.83 7.64 2.35
C PHE A 81 13.17 7.09 0.99
N VAL A 82 13.83 5.93 0.98
CA VAL A 82 14.11 5.16 -0.23
C VAL A 82 13.49 3.78 -0.05
N LEU A 83 12.76 3.32 -1.07
CA LEU A 83 12.24 1.97 -1.14
C LEU A 83 13.06 1.18 -2.16
N GLU A 84 13.75 0.16 -1.66
CA GLU A 84 14.57 -0.74 -2.45
C GLU A 84 14.00 -2.15 -2.40
N VAL A 85 13.80 -2.77 -3.56
CA VAL A 85 13.35 -4.16 -3.70
C VAL A 85 14.53 -5.01 -4.15
N ARG A 86 14.87 -6.02 -3.36
CA ARG A 86 15.88 -7.02 -3.72
C ARG A 86 15.23 -8.18 -4.45
N THR A 87 15.56 -8.31 -5.73
CA THR A 87 15.07 -9.41 -6.58
C THR A 87 15.74 -10.74 -6.21
N THR A 88 15.11 -11.85 -6.58
CA THR A 88 15.67 -13.21 -6.42
C THR A 88 16.98 -13.41 -7.19
N ALA A 89 17.20 -12.62 -8.24
CA ALA A 89 18.46 -12.55 -8.99
C ALA A 89 19.56 -11.75 -8.27
N GLY A 90 19.33 -11.29 -7.04
CA GLY A 90 20.30 -10.55 -6.23
C GLY A 90 20.45 -9.07 -6.59
N ARG A 91 19.67 -8.55 -7.55
CA ARG A 91 19.67 -7.13 -7.93
C ARG A 91 18.78 -6.32 -7.00
N THR A 92 19.23 -5.13 -6.64
CA THR A 92 18.43 -4.11 -5.95
C THR A 92 17.83 -3.16 -6.96
N VAL A 93 16.53 -2.88 -6.83
CA VAL A 93 15.75 -2.04 -7.75
C VAL A 93 14.98 -1.01 -6.94
N GLY A 94 15.04 0.27 -7.31
CA GLY A 94 14.26 1.32 -6.64
C GLY A 94 12.79 1.25 -7.02
N ALA A 95 11.91 1.82 -6.19
CA ALA A 95 10.46 1.85 -6.47
C ALA A 95 10.09 2.49 -7.83
N GLY A 96 10.90 3.43 -8.32
CA GLY A 96 10.73 4.06 -9.63
C GLY A 96 11.09 3.16 -10.81
N ASP A 97 11.92 2.15 -10.58
CA ASP A 97 12.42 1.20 -11.59
C ASP A 97 11.62 -0.10 -11.61
N LEU A 98 10.67 -0.26 -10.68
CA LEU A 98 9.73 -1.37 -10.69
C LEU A 98 8.76 -1.24 -11.88
N PRO A 99 8.34 -2.36 -12.49
CA PRO A 99 7.32 -2.37 -13.53
C PRO A 99 6.07 -1.56 -13.11
N PRO A 100 5.37 -0.88 -14.04
CA PRO A 100 4.35 0.11 -13.70
C PRO A 100 3.25 -0.36 -12.75
N GLY A 101 2.86 -1.64 -12.83
CA GLY A 101 1.87 -2.25 -11.93
C GLY A 101 2.40 -2.49 -10.52
N GLN A 102 3.69 -2.84 -10.40
CA GLN A 102 4.38 -3.17 -9.14
C GLN A 102 4.90 -1.93 -8.42
N GLY A 103 5.48 -1.00 -9.17
CA GLY A 103 6.00 0.27 -8.65
C GLY A 103 4.91 1.25 -8.22
N ARG A 104 3.62 0.98 -8.47
CA ARG A 104 2.54 1.92 -8.12
C ARG A 104 2.32 2.02 -6.61
N VAL A 105 2.32 0.88 -5.91
CA VAL A 105 2.21 0.85 -4.43
C VAL A 105 3.40 1.59 -3.82
N GLY A 106 4.61 1.21 -4.21
CA GLY A 106 5.84 1.83 -3.69
C GLY A 106 5.94 3.32 -3.94
N ARG A 107 5.61 3.79 -5.16
CA ARG A 107 5.58 5.23 -5.45
C ARG A 107 4.53 5.98 -4.64
N SER A 108 3.37 5.37 -4.38
CA SER A 108 2.33 5.98 -3.55
C SER A 108 2.79 6.11 -2.10
N VAL A 109 3.43 5.07 -1.54
CA VAL A 109 4.01 5.09 -0.19
C VAL A 109 5.11 6.14 -0.09
N LEU A 110 6.07 6.15 -1.01
CA LEU A 110 7.15 7.15 -1.01
C LEU A 110 6.62 8.58 -1.12
N ALA A 111 5.59 8.80 -1.94
CA ALA A 111 4.94 10.10 -2.03
C ALA A 111 4.28 10.51 -0.71
N LEU A 112 3.59 9.59 -0.02
CA LEU A 112 3.03 9.86 1.31
C LEU A 112 4.11 10.17 2.35
N LEU A 113 5.21 9.41 2.34
CA LEU A 113 6.35 9.62 3.25
C LEU A 113 7.08 10.94 2.99
N ALA A 114 7.03 11.47 1.78
CA ALA A 114 7.56 12.78 1.40
C ALA A 114 6.55 13.93 1.59
N ASP A 115 5.39 13.66 2.21
CA ASP A 115 4.22 14.56 2.32
C ASP A 115 3.66 15.06 0.96
N ASP A 116 4.05 14.44 -0.16
CA ASP A 116 3.49 14.70 -1.50
C ASP A 116 2.16 13.96 -1.68
N ARG A 117 1.14 14.46 -0.98
CA ARG A 117 -0.23 13.92 -1.08
C ARG A 117 -0.84 14.07 -2.48
N ALA A 118 -0.32 14.96 -3.33
CA ALA A 118 -0.83 15.13 -4.68
C ALA A 118 -0.36 13.99 -5.58
N ALA A 119 0.93 13.65 -5.53
CA ALA A 119 1.48 12.52 -6.25
C ALA A 119 0.86 11.20 -5.77
N ALA A 120 0.70 11.00 -4.46
CA ALA A 120 0.05 9.81 -3.91
C ALA A 120 -1.38 9.63 -4.46
N ARG A 121 -2.19 10.69 -4.43
CA ARG A 121 -3.57 10.66 -4.98
C ARG A 121 -3.59 10.38 -6.47
N ALA A 122 -2.66 10.95 -7.24
CA ALA A 122 -2.59 10.71 -8.68
C ALA A 122 -2.28 9.24 -9.01
N GLN A 123 -1.37 8.61 -8.26
CA GLN A 123 -1.05 7.19 -8.41
C GLN A 123 -2.24 6.29 -8.02
N LEU A 124 -2.88 6.56 -6.88
CA LEU A 124 -4.03 5.79 -6.40
C LEU A 124 -5.23 5.91 -7.35
N ALA A 125 -5.55 7.12 -7.81
CA ALA A 125 -6.62 7.33 -8.78
C ALA A 125 -6.32 6.65 -10.14
N ALA A 126 -5.05 6.55 -10.52
CA ALA A 126 -4.66 5.77 -11.70
C ALA A 126 -4.83 4.26 -11.48
N ALA A 127 -4.62 3.76 -10.26
CA ALA A 127 -4.89 2.37 -9.90
C ALA A 127 -6.39 2.05 -9.93
N GLU A 128 -7.22 2.96 -9.42
CA GLU A 128 -8.68 2.83 -9.41
C GLU A 128 -9.26 2.77 -10.83
N ARG A 129 -8.71 3.57 -11.75
CA ARG A 129 -9.10 3.62 -13.16
C ARG A 129 -8.55 2.46 -14.01
N GLU A 130 -7.80 1.54 -13.42
CA GLU A 130 -7.30 0.37 -14.13
C GLU A 130 -8.46 -0.50 -14.62
N SER A 131 -8.45 -0.84 -15.91
CA SER A 131 -9.52 -1.61 -16.52
C SER A 131 -9.31 -3.11 -16.38
N ASP A 132 -8.06 -3.57 -16.25
CA ASP A 132 -7.72 -4.99 -16.13
C ASP A 132 -7.89 -5.48 -14.66
N PRO A 133 -8.85 -6.39 -14.39
CA PRO A 133 -9.04 -6.94 -13.05
C PRO A 133 -7.81 -7.68 -12.51
N ALA A 134 -7.00 -8.29 -13.38
CA ALA A 134 -5.78 -9.00 -12.96
C ALA A 134 -4.71 -8.03 -12.48
N VAL A 135 -4.58 -6.87 -13.12
CA VAL A 135 -3.68 -5.80 -12.67
C VAL A 135 -4.18 -5.22 -11.36
N ARG A 136 -5.48 -4.98 -11.19
CA ARG A 136 -6.07 -4.52 -9.93
C ARG A 136 -5.85 -5.50 -8.78
N ALA A 137 -6.10 -6.79 -9.02
CA ALA A 137 -5.85 -7.85 -8.05
C ALA A 137 -4.37 -7.88 -7.64
N THR A 138 -3.47 -7.82 -8.62
CA THR A 138 -2.03 -7.85 -8.37
C THR A 138 -1.58 -6.64 -7.54
N THR A 139 -2.03 -5.42 -7.90
CA THR A 139 -1.70 -4.20 -7.16
C THR A 139 -2.19 -4.26 -5.71
N LEU A 140 -3.42 -4.74 -5.47
CA LEU A 140 -3.95 -4.85 -4.11
C LEU A 140 -3.26 -5.95 -3.30
N VAL A 141 -3.03 -7.13 -3.89
CA VAL A 141 -2.30 -8.23 -3.25
C VAL A 141 -0.89 -7.81 -2.87
N GLU A 142 -0.18 -7.09 -3.75
CA GLU A 142 1.16 -6.58 -3.46
C GLU A 142 1.15 -5.61 -2.27
N ALA A 143 0.20 -4.68 -2.23
CA ALA A 143 0.05 -3.77 -1.11
C ALA A 143 -0.23 -4.53 0.21
N LEU A 144 -1.08 -5.55 0.18
CA LEU A 144 -1.39 -6.40 1.34
C LEU A 144 -0.17 -7.20 1.80
N ILE A 145 0.59 -7.79 0.88
CA ILE A 145 1.81 -8.54 1.19
C ILE A 145 2.85 -7.62 1.84
N TRP A 146 3.06 -6.43 1.29
CA TRP A 146 4.03 -5.47 1.85
C TRP A 146 3.60 -4.99 3.23
N LEU A 147 2.32 -4.70 3.43
CA LEU A 147 1.79 -4.34 4.74
C LEU A 147 1.92 -5.48 5.74
N ASN A 148 1.56 -6.71 5.38
CA ASN A 148 1.71 -7.87 6.25
C ASN A 148 3.19 -8.11 6.60
N ALA A 149 4.08 -8.08 5.60
CA ALA A 149 5.52 -8.26 5.81
C ALA A 149 6.10 -7.16 6.70
N MET A 150 5.64 -5.91 6.56
CA MET A 150 5.98 -4.86 7.50
C MET A 150 5.44 -5.23 8.88
N LEU A 151 4.14 -5.45 9.07
CA LEU A 151 3.58 -5.79 10.39
C LEU A 151 4.30 -6.96 11.09
N GLU A 152 4.67 -8.00 10.36
CA GLU A 152 5.41 -9.17 10.86
C GLU A 152 6.89 -8.93 11.11
N ALA A 153 7.54 -8.02 10.39
CA ALA A 153 8.96 -7.78 10.54
C ALA A 153 9.26 -7.41 11.99
N GLU A 154 10.10 -8.22 12.64
CA GLU A 154 10.66 -7.90 13.94
C GLU A 154 11.25 -6.50 13.85
N THR A 155 10.82 -5.60 14.74
CA THR A 155 11.50 -4.33 14.95
C THR A 155 12.87 -4.67 15.50
N SER A 156 13.83 -4.98 14.62
CA SER A 156 15.24 -4.96 14.98
C SER A 156 15.47 -3.59 15.58
N THR A 157 15.78 -3.57 16.87
CA THR A 157 16.49 -2.48 17.51
C THR A 157 17.60 -2.10 16.55
N PHE A 158 17.57 -0.86 16.04
CA PHE A 158 18.60 -0.33 15.15
C PHE A 158 19.98 -0.78 15.67
N PRO A 159 20.91 -1.23 14.81
CA PRO A 159 22.30 -1.31 15.25
C PRO A 159 22.68 0.10 15.72
N ASP A 160 23.19 0.20 16.95
CA ASP A 160 23.60 1.44 17.58
C ASP A 160 24.30 2.34 16.57
N LEU A 161 23.78 3.58 16.42
CA LEU A 161 24.42 4.61 15.61
C LEU A 161 25.91 4.66 15.97
N PRO A 162 26.82 4.68 14.98
CA PRO A 162 28.25 4.76 15.28
C PRO A 162 28.53 6.02 16.12
N PRO A 163 29.43 5.93 17.12
CA PRO A 163 29.72 7.07 17.99
C PRO A 163 30.24 8.24 17.15
N ARG A 164 29.70 9.42 17.43
CA ARG A 164 30.13 10.71 16.85
C ARG A 164 31.57 11.04 17.19
#